data_AF-A0A8K0VS63-F1
#
_entry.id   AF-A0A8K0VS63-F1
#
_cell.length_a   1.000
_cell.length_b   1.000
_cell.length_c   1.000
_cell.angle_alpha   90.00
_cell.angle_beta   90.00
_cell.angle_gamma   90.00
#
_symmetry.space_group_name_H-M   'P 1'
#
loop_
_entity.id
_entity.type
_entity.pdbx_description
1 polymer ?
#
loop_
_entity_poly.entity_id
_entity_poly.type
_entity_poly.pdbx_seq_one_letter_code
_entity_poly.pdbx_strand_id
1 'polypeptide(L)'
;MQFGSIIALALASAVAVEGCYFSITSSTVGTWRQNRREPKDNGGRRTYFTSTRGACTVDAEVLNGCGTRGVRTNGRCGSVSIRSIAE
;
A
#
# COMPACT_ATOMS: atom_id res chain seq x y z
N MET A 1 3.26 -36.42 33.56
CA MET A 1 2.25 -35.65 32.81
C MET A 1 2.72 -34.21 32.76
N GLN A 2 3.26 -33.75 31.62
CA GLN A 2 3.48 -32.32 31.39
C GLN A 2 3.72 -32.11 29.89
N PHE A 3 2.65 -32.05 29.09
CA PHE A 3 2.72 -31.49 27.75
C PHE A 3 2.40 -30.01 27.87
N GLY A 4 3.45 -29.20 28.03
CA GLY A 4 3.35 -27.76 27.91
C GLY A 4 3.06 -27.41 26.46
N SER A 5 1.78 -27.29 26.10
CA SER A 5 1.37 -26.74 24.81
C SER A 5 1.82 -25.29 24.73
N ILE A 6 2.86 -25.05 23.93
CA ILE A 6 3.34 -23.73 23.57
C ILE A 6 2.21 -23.05 22.80
N ILE A 7 1.60 -22.05 23.45
CA ILE A 7 0.56 -21.21 22.86
C ILE A 7 1.17 -20.54 21.63
N ALA A 8 0.60 -20.85 20.46
CA ALA A 8 0.90 -20.20 19.20
C ALA A 8 0.45 -18.73 19.26
N LEU A 9 1.34 -17.84 19.70
CA LEU A 9 1.23 -16.40 19.41
C LEU A 9 2.03 -16.11 18.14
N ALA A 10 1.44 -16.43 16.99
CA ALA A 10 1.80 -15.75 15.75
C ALA A 10 1.18 -14.35 15.75
N LEU A 11 1.55 -13.52 16.73
CA LEU A 11 1.49 -12.07 16.56
C LEU A 11 2.85 -11.68 16.00
N ALA A 12 2.98 -11.80 14.68
CA ALA A 12 3.84 -10.92 13.91
C ALA A 12 3.34 -9.50 14.18
N SER A 13 3.82 -8.95 15.29
CA SER A 13 3.64 -7.59 15.71
C SER A 13 4.20 -6.76 14.56
N ALA A 14 3.28 -6.10 13.86
CA ALA A 14 3.56 -5.08 12.88
C ALA A 14 4.57 -4.11 13.48
N VAL A 15 5.84 -4.33 13.14
CA VAL A 15 6.92 -3.40 13.40
C VAL A 15 6.56 -2.12 12.65
N ALA A 16 6.22 -1.09 13.41
CA ALA A 16 6.13 0.33 13.06
C ALA A 16 6.23 0.64 11.55
N VAL A 17 5.10 0.58 10.82
CA VAL A 17 5.04 1.12 9.46
C VAL A 17 5.02 2.65 9.56
N GLU A 18 6.19 3.30 9.47
CA GLU A 18 6.26 4.77 9.31
C GLU A 18 5.81 5.24 7.90
N GLY A 19 5.35 4.31 7.07
CA GLY A 19 4.69 4.57 5.80
C GLY A 19 4.03 3.33 5.21
N CYS A 20 3.00 3.56 4.40
CA CYS A 20 2.40 2.57 3.53
C CYS A 20 3.19 2.46 2.23
N TYR A 21 3.59 1.25 1.89
CA TYR A 21 4.29 0.93 0.65
C TYR A 21 3.35 0.22 -0.31
N PHE A 22 3.43 0.59 -1.58
CA PHE A 22 2.54 0.13 -2.64
C PHE A 22 3.36 -0.36 -3.83
N SER A 23 2.95 -1.51 -4.36
CA SER A 23 3.34 -1.98 -5.68
C SER A 23 2.23 -1.64 -6.66
N ILE A 24 2.52 -0.76 -7.61
CA ILE A 24 1.61 -0.34 -8.67
C ILE A 24 2.03 -1.08 -9.94
N THR A 25 1.14 -1.90 -10.49
CA THR A 25 1.37 -2.64 -11.73
C THR A 25 0.48 -2.09 -12.83
N SER A 26 1.08 -1.60 -13.91
CA SER A 26 0.42 -1.23 -15.16
C SER A 26 0.74 -2.26 -16.24
N SER A 27 -0.26 -2.64 -17.03
CA SER A 27 -0.05 -3.49 -18.21
C SER A 27 0.77 -2.82 -19.33
N THR A 28 0.93 -1.49 -19.28
CA THR A 28 1.61 -0.71 -20.33
C THR A 28 3.03 -0.32 -19.93
N VAL A 29 3.25 0.08 -18.68
CA VAL A 29 4.55 0.62 -18.20
C VAL A 29 5.24 -0.25 -17.16
N GLY A 30 4.68 -1.42 -16.84
CA GLY A 30 5.23 -2.37 -15.87
C GLY A 30 4.94 -2.01 -14.41
N THR A 31 5.70 -2.60 -13.48
CA THR A 31 5.48 -2.49 -12.03
C THR A 31 6.48 -1.60 -11.31
N TRP A 32 6.02 -0.61 -10.54
CA TRP A 32 6.87 0.28 -9.76
C TRP A 32 6.34 0.47 -8.34
N ARG A 33 7.20 0.99 -7.47
CA ARG A 33 6.89 1.23 -6.06
C ARG A 33 6.49 2.67 -5.81
N GLN A 34 5.62 2.84 -4.82
CA GLN A 34 5.26 4.14 -4.26
C GLN A 34 5.10 4.00 -2.76
N ASN A 35 5.45 5.04 -2.00
CA ASN A 35 5.20 5.07 -0.57
C ASN A 35 4.48 6.34 -0.13
N ARG A 36 3.75 6.25 0.98
CA ARG A 36 3.06 7.39 1.58
C ARG A 36 2.81 7.15 3.06
N ARG A 37 2.86 8.21 3.87
CA ARG A 37 2.45 8.11 5.28
C ARG A 37 1.01 7.66 5.41
N GLU A 38 0.73 6.83 6.42
CA GLU A 38 -0.64 6.42 6.72
C GLU A 38 -1.44 7.63 7.23
N PRO A 39 -2.75 7.74 6.92
CA PRO A 39 -3.56 8.85 7.43
C PRO A 39 -3.55 8.95 8.96
N LYS A 40 -3.51 7.83 9.69
CA LYS A 40 -3.42 7.83 11.16
C LYS A 40 -2.16 8.55 11.68
N ASP A 41 -1.04 8.43 10.97
CA ASP A 41 0.24 9.07 11.31
C ASP A 41 0.28 10.56 10.88
N ASN A 42 -0.80 11.02 10.26
CA ASN A 42 -1.03 12.38 9.82
C ASN A 42 -2.29 12.97 10.50
N GLY A 43 -2.53 12.61 11.76
CA GLY A 43 -3.67 13.11 12.55
C GLY A 43 -5.04 12.68 12.00
N GLY A 44 -5.10 11.54 11.30
CA GLY A 44 -6.32 11.05 10.63
C GLY A 44 -6.65 11.78 9.32
N ARG A 45 -5.79 12.68 8.84
CA ARG A 45 -6.06 13.46 7.63
C ARG A 45 -5.99 12.57 6.39
N ARG A 46 -7.02 12.66 5.53
CA ARG A 46 -7.06 11.98 4.22
C ARG A 46 -5.76 12.24 3.48
N THR A 47 -5.14 11.16 3.03
CA THR A 47 -3.83 11.19 2.39
C THR A 47 -3.97 10.63 0.99
N TYR A 48 -3.31 11.27 0.03
CA TYR A 48 -3.33 10.87 -1.37
C TYR A 48 -1.89 10.71 -1.87
N PHE A 49 -1.73 9.90 -2.91
CA PHE A 49 -0.53 9.92 -3.72
C PHE A 49 -0.89 10.06 -5.20
N THR A 50 0.01 10.74 -5.90
CA THR A 50 0.12 10.71 -7.36
C THR A 50 1.43 10.01 -7.67
N SER A 51 1.40 9.00 -8.54
CA SER A 51 2.58 8.27 -8.97
C SER A 51 2.61 8.19 -10.48
N THR A 52 3.78 8.45 -11.06
CA THR A 52 3.94 8.49 -12.52
C THR A 52 5.09 7.58 -12.92
N ARG A 53 4.86 6.78 -13.96
CA ARG A 53 5.90 6.01 -14.64
C ARG A 53 5.71 6.11 -16.15
N GLY A 54 6.73 6.62 -16.84
CA GLY A 54 6.63 6.90 -18.26
C GLY A 54 5.44 7.83 -18.55
N ALA A 55 4.57 7.42 -19.49
CA ALA A 55 3.36 8.17 -19.84
C ALA A 55 2.15 7.90 -18.92
N CYS A 56 2.25 6.95 -17.99
CA CYS A 56 1.16 6.55 -17.10
C CYS A 56 1.21 7.32 -15.77
N THR A 57 0.09 7.91 -15.38
CA THR A 57 -0.10 8.56 -14.08
C THR A 57 -1.25 7.88 -13.34
N VAL A 58 -1.04 7.59 -12.06
CA VAL A 58 -1.98 6.93 -11.15
C VAL A 58 -2.15 7.81 -9.92
N ASP A 59 -3.41 8.13 -9.59
CA ASP A 59 -3.80 8.84 -8.38
C ASP A 59 -4.64 7.91 -7.50
N ALA A 60 -4.36 7.89 -6.20
CA ALA A 60 -5.17 7.12 -5.25
C ALA A 60 -5.18 7.78 -3.86
N GLU A 61 -6.26 7.53 -3.12
CA GLU A 61 -6.36 7.82 -1.69
C GLU A 61 -5.79 6.65 -0.89
N VAL A 62 -4.97 6.96 0.11
CA VAL A 62 -4.47 6.01 1.11
C VAL A 62 -5.42 6.00 2.29
N LEU A 63 -5.83 4.79 2.67
CA LEU A 63 -6.68 4.52 3.82
C LEU A 63 -5.83 4.05 5.02
N ASN A 64 -6.42 4.13 6.21
CA ASN A 64 -5.86 3.47 7.38
C ASN A 64 -5.74 1.96 7.13
N GLY A 65 -4.66 1.35 7.63
CA GLY A 65 -4.27 -0.02 7.29
C GLY A 65 -3.66 -0.18 5.91
N CYS A 66 -3.16 0.90 5.30
CA CYS A 66 -2.51 0.91 3.99
C CYS A 66 -3.34 0.35 2.83
N GLY A 67 -4.67 0.52 2.89
CA GLY A 67 -5.54 0.30 1.75
C GLY A 67 -5.47 1.46 0.75
N THR A 68 -5.94 1.23 -0.49
CA THR A 68 -6.14 2.30 -1.48
C THR A 68 -7.58 2.39 -1.95
N ARG A 69 -8.08 3.62 -2.14
CA ARG A 69 -9.41 3.88 -2.70
C ARG A 69 -9.34 4.92 -3.82
N GLY A 70 -10.32 4.87 -4.72
CA GLY A 70 -10.52 5.92 -5.72
C GLY A 70 -9.38 6.00 -6.73
N VAL A 71 -8.84 4.85 -7.14
CA VAL A 71 -7.76 4.77 -8.11
C VAL A 71 -8.20 5.39 -9.43
N ARG A 72 -7.51 6.45 -9.86
CA ARG A 72 -7.71 7.14 -11.13
C ARG A 72 -6.44 7.05 -11.95
N THR A 73 -6.59 6.95 -13.27
CA THR A 73 -5.47 6.88 -14.20
C THR A 73 -5.69 7.83 -15.37
N ASN A 74 -4.61 8.28 -16.01
CA ASN A 74 -4.67 9.19 -17.16
C ASN A 74 -4.99 8.48 -18.51
N GLY A 75 -5.50 7.24 -18.48
CA GLY A 75 -5.83 6.45 -19.66
C GLY A 75 -4.63 5.82 -20.40
N ARG A 76 -3.39 6.26 -20.13
CA ARG A 76 -2.17 5.72 -20.75
C ARG A 76 -1.55 4.54 -19.99
N CYS A 77 -2.24 4.08 -18.96
CA CYS A 77 -1.78 3.05 -18.05
C CYS A 77 -2.27 1.63 -18.39
N GLY A 78 -3.19 1.48 -19.36
CA GLY A 78 -3.92 0.24 -19.55
C GLY A 78 -4.61 -0.21 -18.25
N SER A 79 -4.55 -1.49 -17.95
CA SER A 79 -5.04 -2.04 -16.68
C SER A 79 -4.06 -1.74 -15.56
N VAL A 80 -4.56 -1.18 -14.45
CA VAL A 80 -3.78 -0.88 -13.25
C VAL A 80 -4.26 -1.70 -12.07
N SER A 81 -3.32 -2.27 -11.33
CA SER A 81 -3.57 -2.86 -10.02
C SER A 81 -2.59 -2.28 -8.99
N ILE A 82 -3.08 -2.07 -7.77
CA ILE A 82 -2.30 -1.56 -6.65
C ILE A 82 -2.42 -2.56 -5.52
N ARG A 83 -1.28 -2.90 -4.92
CA ARG A 83 -1.22 -3.78 -3.75
C ARG A 83 -0.32 -3.17 -2.71
N SER A 84 -0.76 -3.17 -1.45
CA SER A 84 0.11 -2.88 -0.31
C SER A 84 1.18 -3.97 -0.20
N ILE A 85 2.42 -3.58 0.04
CA ILE A 85 3.56 -4.47 0.26
C ILE A 85 4.19 -4.17 1.62
N ALA A 86 4.75 -5.20 2.26
CA ALA A 86 5.65 -5.00 3.38
C ALA A 86 7.05 -4.66 2.84
N GLU A 87 7.73 -3.70 3.47
CA GLU A 87 9.16 -3.45 3.28
C GLU A 87 9.93 -3.82 4.54
#